data_AF-A0A7G8X2T1-F1
#
_entry.id   AF-A0A7G8X2T1-F1
#
_cell.length_a   1.000
_cell.length_b   1.000
_cell.length_c   1.000
_cell.angle_alpha   90.00
_cell.angle_beta   90.00
_cell.angle_gamma   90.00
#
_symmetry.space_group_name_H-M   'P 1'
#
loop_
_entity.id
_entity.type
_entity.pdbx_description
1 polymer ?
#
loop_
_entity_poly.entity_id
_entity_poly.type
_entity_poly.pdbx_seq_one_letter_code
_entity_poly.pdbx_strand_id
1 'polypeptide(L)'
;MSLKGIELQIAIPKTFDAGKIAEQKHQQTQLNLDHANSLMERQALKGKETVLESEEAAKAAADGHRQEHNQGELQNGDHQQNEEEKKTIHPYKGAFVDFTG
;
A
#
# COMPACT_ATOMS: atom_id res chain seq x y z
N MET A 1 -48.09 4.34 -41.79
CA MET A 1 -47.85 3.05 -41.10
C MET A 1 -46.63 3.20 -40.20
N SER A 2 -46.71 2.63 -39.01
CA SER A 2 -45.98 3.03 -37.81
C SER A 2 -44.55 2.48 -37.74
N LEU A 3 -43.57 3.36 -37.49
CA LEU A 3 -42.14 3.03 -37.27
C LEU A 3 -41.91 2.13 -36.03
N LYS A 4 -42.92 2.00 -35.17
CA LYS A 4 -42.89 1.26 -33.90
C LYS A 4 -42.50 -0.23 -34.04
N GLY A 5 -42.77 -0.85 -35.19
CA GLY A 5 -42.43 -2.27 -35.43
C GLY A 5 -40.95 -2.50 -35.76
N ILE A 6 -40.32 -1.56 -36.47
CA ILE A 6 -38.90 -1.64 -36.88
C ILE A 6 -37.99 -1.35 -35.68
N GLU A 7 -38.38 -0.40 -34.83
CA GLU A 7 -37.66 -0.07 -33.59
C GLU A 7 -37.65 -1.25 -32.61
N LEU A 8 -38.75 -2.01 -32.49
CA LEU A 8 -38.83 -3.17 -31.59
C LEU A 8 -37.93 -4.33 -32.06
N GLN A 9 -37.84 -4.56 -33.38
CA GLN A 9 -36.95 -5.58 -33.96
C GLN A 9 -35.47 -5.27 -33.72
N ILE A 10 -35.11 -3.98 -33.66
CA ILE A 10 -33.75 -3.52 -33.33
C ILE A 10 -33.54 -3.47 -31.80
N ALA A 11 -34.60 -3.24 -31.02
CA ALA A 11 -34.53 -3.12 -29.57
C ALA A 11 -34.28 -4.46 -28.86
N ILE A 12 -34.91 -5.56 -29.28
CA ILE A 12 -34.78 -6.86 -28.58
C ILE A 12 -33.32 -7.37 -28.49
N PRO A 13 -32.52 -7.37 -29.59
CA PRO A 13 -31.11 -7.78 -29.52
C PRO A 13 -30.27 -6.81 -28.68
N LYS A 14 -30.50 -5.50 -28.81
CA LYS A 14 -29.71 -4.47 -28.13
C LYS A 14 -30.00 -4.40 -26.62
N THR A 15 -31.24 -4.68 -26.19
CA THR A 15 -31.58 -4.74 -24.76
C THR A 15 -31.03 -6.00 -24.10
N PHE A 16 -30.95 -7.11 -24.83
CA PHE A 16 -30.32 -8.34 -24.35
C PHE A 16 -28.81 -8.14 -24.12
N ASP A 17 -28.13 -7.54 -25.09
CA ASP A 17 -26.71 -7.19 -24.97
C ASP A 17 -26.46 -6.19 -23.84
N ALA A 18 -27.31 -5.17 -23.71
CA ALA A 18 -27.24 -4.22 -22.60
C ALA A 18 -27.44 -4.89 -21.23
N GLY A 19 -28.35 -5.87 -21.12
CA GLY A 19 -28.55 -6.66 -19.91
C GLY A 19 -27.33 -7.50 -19.56
N LYS A 20 -26.67 -8.12 -20.56
CA LYS A 20 -25.44 -8.89 -20.36
C LYS A 20 -24.28 -8.01 -19.87
N ILE A 21 -24.12 -6.81 -20.43
CA ILE A 21 -23.09 -5.86 -20.00
C ILE A 21 -23.37 -5.36 -18.59
N ALA A 22 -24.64 -5.07 -18.27
CA ALA A 22 -25.04 -4.66 -16.92
C ALA A 22 -24.73 -5.75 -15.88
N GLU A 23 -25.03 -7.01 -16.21
CA GLU A 23 -24.73 -8.17 -15.35
C GLU A 23 -23.23 -8.35 -15.16
N GLN A 24 -22.44 -8.30 -16.23
CA GLN A 24 -20.98 -8.38 -16.13
C GLN A 24 -20.38 -7.26 -15.27
N LYS A 25 -20.89 -6.03 -15.43
CA LYS A 25 -20.49 -4.88 -14.61
C LYS A 25 -20.85 -5.08 -13.15
N HIS A 26 -22.03 -5.65 -12.88
CA HIS A 26 -22.47 -5.93 -11.52
C HIS A 26 -21.56 -6.96 -10.84
N GLN A 27 -21.29 -8.09 -11.52
CA GLN A 27 -20.36 -9.12 -11.04
C GLN A 27 -18.96 -8.55 -10.79
N GLN A 28 -18.42 -7.75 -11.71
CA GLN A 28 -17.11 -7.12 -11.54
C GLN A 28 -17.09 -6.15 -10.35
N THR A 29 -18.17 -5.40 -10.13
CA THR A 29 -18.28 -4.50 -8.99
C THR A 29 -18.26 -5.27 -7.68
N GLN A 30 -18.99 -6.38 -7.58
CA GLN A 30 -18.96 -7.24 -6.40
C GLN A 30 -17.55 -7.77 -6.11
N LEU A 31 -16.87 -8.32 -7.13
CA LEU A 31 -15.49 -8.83 -6.99
C LEU A 31 -14.51 -7.75 -6.53
N ASN A 32 -14.63 -6.53 -7.05
CA ASN A 32 -13.78 -5.41 -6.66
C ASN A 32 -14.01 -4.99 -5.20
N LEU A 33 -15.27 -4.99 -4.74
CA LEU A 33 -15.60 -4.69 -3.35
C LEU A 33 -15.05 -5.76 -2.42
N ASP A 34 -15.20 -7.04 -2.76
CA ASP A 34 -14.65 -8.15 -1.96
C ASP A 34 -13.13 -8.08 -1.87
N HIS A 35 -12.47 -7.77 -3.00
CA HIS A 35 -11.02 -7.59 -3.02
C HIS A 35 -10.58 -6.41 -2.13
N ALA A 36 -11.25 -5.25 -2.25
CA ALA A 36 -10.96 -4.08 -1.43
C ALA A 36 -11.15 -4.36 0.07
N ASN A 37 -12.22 -5.08 0.44
CA ASN A 37 -12.48 -5.49 1.81
C ASN A 37 -11.37 -6.41 2.35
N SER A 38 -10.92 -7.39 1.56
CA SER A 38 -9.84 -8.30 1.96
C SER A 38 -8.50 -7.58 2.17
N LEU A 39 -8.21 -6.57 1.34
CA LEU A 39 -7.01 -5.75 1.48
C LEU A 39 -7.08 -4.86 2.71
N MET A 40 -8.25 -4.23 2.95
CA MET A 40 -8.50 -3.42 4.13
C MET A 40 -8.35 -4.23 5.41
N GLU A 41 -8.89 -5.44 5.45
CA GLU A 41 -8.76 -6.34 6.61
C GLU A 41 -7.31 -6.71 6.86
N ARG A 42 -6.55 -7.10 5.82
CA ARG A 42 -5.11 -7.37 5.95
C ARG A 42 -4.33 -6.16 6.44
N GLN A 43 -4.65 -4.97 5.95
CA GLN A 43 -4.00 -3.74 6.39
C GLN A 43 -4.33 -3.43 7.85
N ALA A 44 -5.58 -3.64 8.27
CA ALA A 44 -5.98 -3.47 9.66
C ALA A 44 -5.28 -4.47 10.59
N LEU A 45 -5.12 -5.73 10.17
CA LEU A 45 -4.37 -6.73 10.92
C LEU A 45 -2.89 -6.35 11.06
N LYS A 46 -2.24 -5.96 9.95
CA LYS A 46 -0.86 -5.46 9.97
C LYS A 46 -0.71 -4.24 10.87
N GLY A 47 -1.64 -3.29 10.80
CA GLY A 47 -1.62 -2.12 11.67
C GLY A 47 -1.69 -2.48 13.15
N LYS A 48 -2.51 -3.46 13.52
CA LYS A 48 -2.58 -3.96 14.91
C LYS A 48 -1.27 -4.63 15.34
N GLU A 49 -0.71 -5.49 14.49
CA GLU A 49 0.57 -6.17 14.76
C GLU A 49 1.70 -5.17 14.95
N THR A 50 1.85 -4.20 14.05
CA THR A 50 2.88 -3.15 14.15
C THR A 50 2.72 -2.28 15.41
N VAL A 51 1.48 -2.00 15.84
CA VAL A 51 1.26 -1.25 17.10
C VAL A 51 1.69 -2.07 18.32
N LEU A 52 1.40 -3.37 18.35
CA LEU A 52 1.83 -4.26 19.43
C LEU A 52 3.36 -4.39 19.46
N GLU A 53 3.99 -4.65 18.31
CA GLU A 53 5.45 -4.71 18.18
C GLU A 53 6.11 -3.39 18.60
N SER A 54 5.52 -2.25 18.22
CA SER A 54 6.02 -0.93 18.62
C SER A 54 5.89 -0.69 20.13
N GLU A 55 4.83 -1.18 20.77
CA GLU A 55 4.65 -1.07 22.22
C GLU A 55 5.66 -1.96 22.97
N GLU A 56 5.90 -3.18 22.49
CA GLU A 56 6.92 -4.08 23.03
C GLU A 56 8.32 -3.51 22.86
N ALA A 57 8.65 -2.97 21.68
CA ALA A 57 9.92 -2.31 21.43
C ALA A 57 10.11 -1.06 22.31
N ALA A 58 9.05 -0.26 22.52
CA ALA A 58 9.09 0.90 23.41
C ALA A 58 9.30 0.50 24.88
N LYS A 59 8.66 -0.58 25.34
CA LYS A 59 8.89 -1.13 26.69
C LYS A 59 10.31 -1.65 26.86
N ALA A 60 10.83 -2.39 25.88
CA ALA A 60 12.20 -2.88 25.90
C ALA A 60 13.24 -1.75 25.93
N ALA A 61 13.02 -0.67 25.16
CA ALA A 61 13.88 0.52 25.20
C ALA A 61 13.79 1.27 26.54
N ALA A 62 12.60 1.36 27.14
CA ALA A 62 12.42 1.99 28.45
C ALA A 62 13.09 1.21 29.59
N ASP A 63 13.08 -0.13 29.54
CA ASP A 63 13.77 -0.98 30.52
C ASP A 63 15.30 -0.97 30.31
N GLY A 64 15.78 -0.86 29.07
CA GLY A 64 17.20 -0.69 28.75
C GLY A 64 17.79 0.63 29.25
N HIS A 65 17.06 1.74 29.11
CA HIS A 65 17.51 3.05 29.61
C HIS A 65 17.58 3.16 31.14
N ARG A 66 16.95 2.24 31.88
CA ARG A 66 17.02 2.22 33.35
C ARG A 66 18.26 1.51 33.88
N GLN A 67 18.94 0.72 33.06
CA GLN A 67 20.21 0.05 33.41
C GLN A 67 21.46 0.76 32.85
N GLU A 68 21.32 1.57 31.80
CA GLU A 68 22.46 2.23 31.13
C GLU A 68 23.00 3.50 31.81
N HIS A 69 22.40 3.97 32.90
CA HIS A 69 22.92 5.15 33.59
C HIS A 69 24.06 4.86 34.60
N ASN A 70 24.54 3.61 34.68
CA ASN A 70 25.52 3.21 35.72
C ASN A 70 26.66 2.29 35.27
N GLN A 71 26.98 2.19 33.97
CA GLN A 71 28.18 1.54 33.44
C GLN A 71 28.41 2.17 32.07
N GLY A 72 29.37 3.06 31.87
CA GLY A 72 30.79 2.78 31.99
C GLY A 72 31.36 3.04 30.60
N GLU A 73 32.32 3.96 30.51
CA GLU A 73 33.08 4.28 29.32
C GLU A 73 33.46 3.03 28.53
N LEU A 74 33.36 3.05 27.19
CA LEU A 74 34.38 2.57 26.24
C LEU A 74 33.77 2.41 24.83
N GLN A 75 34.43 3.08 23.88
CA GLN A 75 34.56 2.70 22.47
C GLN A 75 33.29 2.74 21.61
N ASN A 76 33.19 3.78 20.77
CA ASN A 76 32.87 3.62 19.34
C ASN A 76 33.02 4.98 18.64
N GLY A 77 34.24 5.28 18.20
CA GLY A 77 34.54 6.45 17.40
C GLY A 77 35.59 6.12 16.38
N ASP A 78 35.26 5.29 15.37
CA ASP A 78 36.13 5.15 14.19
C ASP A 78 35.53 4.49 12.94
N HIS A 79 34.20 4.37 12.80
CA HIS A 79 33.59 3.66 11.65
C HIS A 79 32.58 4.50 10.86
N GLN A 80 32.72 5.83 10.82
CA GLN A 80 31.73 6.71 10.16
C GLN A 80 32.22 7.50 8.95
N GLN A 81 33.45 7.33 8.46
CA GLN A 81 34.00 8.27 7.46
C GLN A 81 34.27 7.70 6.05
N ASN A 82 33.74 6.53 5.68
CA ASN A 82 34.12 5.93 4.38
C ASN A 82 32.96 5.41 3.51
N GLU A 83 31.71 5.83 3.76
CA GLU A 83 30.54 5.44 2.94
C GLU A 83 29.82 6.60 2.25
N GLU A 84 30.33 7.84 2.34
CA GLU A 84 29.63 9.03 1.81
C GLU A 84 29.69 9.23 0.28
N GLU A 85 30.44 8.42 -0.48
CA GLU A 85 30.63 8.68 -1.93
C GLU A 85 30.09 7.61 -2.89
N LYS A 86 29.36 6.59 -2.40
CA LYS A 86 28.67 5.68 -3.32
C LYS A 86 27.34 6.27 -3.73
N LYS A 87 27.37 7.21 -4.71
CA LYS A 87 26.18 7.67 -5.43
C LYS A 87 25.43 6.45 -5.97
N THR A 88 24.38 6.05 -5.27
CA THR A 88 23.54 4.93 -5.64
C THR A 88 22.75 5.32 -6.90
N ILE A 89 23.20 4.86 -8.06
CA ILE A 89 22.47 5.06 -9.32
C ILE A 89 21.31 4.08 -9.32
N HIS A 90 20.10 4.57 -9.06
CA HIS A 90 18.90 3.74 -9.17
C HIS A 90 18.53 3.57 -10.65
N PRO A 91 18.25 2.34 -11.12
CA PRO A 91 17.97 2.06 -12.54
C PRO A 91 16.74 2.79 -13.10
N TYR A 92 15.80 3.22 -12.25
CA TYR A 92 14.63 4.00 -12.66
C TYR A 92 14.61 5.45 -12.12
N LYS A 93 15.27 5.72 -10.98
CA LYS A 93 15.22 7.02 -10.29
C LYS A 93 16.46 7.90 -10.56
N GLY A 94 17.51 7.35 -11.15
CA GLY A 94 18.78 8.05 -11.37
C GLY A 94 19.52 8.34 -10.07
N ALA A 95 20.50 9.25 -10.12
CA ALA A 95 21.21 9.73 -8.94
C ALA A 95 20.43 10.88 -8.29
N PHE A 96 20.08 10.73 -7.02
CA PHE A 96 19.44 11.80 -6.25
C PHE A 96 20.53 12.73 -5.69
N VAL A 97 20.44 14.02 -6.02
CA VAL A 97 21.30 15.08 -5.46
C VAL A 97 20.37 16.15 -4.90
N ASP A 98 20.49 16.41 -3.60
CA ASP A 98 19.79 17.49 -2.92
C ASP A 98 20.61 18.77 -3.08
N PHE A 99 20.02 19.79 -3.69
CA PHE A 99 20.59 21.14 -3.78
C PHE A 99 19.73 22.07 -2.93
N THR A 100 19.96 22.04 -1.62
CA THR A 100 19.50 23.06 -0.69
C THR A 100 20.73 23.69 -0.05
N GLY A 101 20.87 25.00 -0.25
CA GLY A 101 21.94 25.85 0.30
C GLY A 101 21.34 27.17 0.74
#